data_AF-A0A0Q5CB70-F1
#
_entry.id   AF-A0A0Q5CB70-F1
#
_cell.length_a   1.000
_cell.length_b   1.000
_cell.length_c   1.000
_cell.angle_alpha   90.00
_cell.angle_beta   90.00
_cell.angle_gamma   90.00
#
_symmetry.space_group_name_H-M   'P 1'
#
loop_
_entity.id
_entity.type
_entity.pdbx_description
1 polymer ?
#
loop_
_entity_poly.entity_id
_entity_poly.type
_entity_poly.pdbx_seq_one_letter_code
_entity_poly.pdbx_strand_id
1 'polypeptide(L)'
;MDDRFRLDGIDLGIDRAASVATLGTDGELYLRIQSGYVPETVAEWATVPPRILVSGLPVRFDDEGFGATLDQARHDDFALGDGDGEAVLVLSSRFDLYGRVTIHAGDSVRLVVTAATPWSPEPWRIDVSLAFGGRRRASI
;
A
#
# COMPACT_ATOMS: atom_id res chain seq x y z
N MET A 1 10.67 -11.19 6.88
CA MET A 1 10.26 -10.02 6.07
C MET A 1 10.46 -8.81 6.95
N ASP A 2 11.27 -7.86 6.51
CA ASP A 2 11.53 -6.63 7.26
C ASP A 2 10.54 -5.55 6.82
N ASP A 3 10.08 -4.77 7.79
CA ASP A 3 9.13 -3.70 7.53
C ASP A 3 9.84 -2.54 6.84
N ARG A 4 9.28 -2.08 5.72
CA ARG A 4 9.84 -0.99 4.94
C ARG A 4 8.79 -0.24 4.16
N PHE A 5 9.02 1.06 4.01
CA PHE A 5 8.27 1.91 3.12
C PHE A 5 9.27 2.61 2.22
N ARG A 6 9.45 2.13 0.99
CA ARG A 6 10.41 2.73 0.06
C ARG A 6 9.68 3.54 -1.00
N LEU A 7 10.02 4.81 -1.13
CA LEU A 7 9.53 5.71 -2.16
C LEU A 7 10.71 6.15 -3.02
N ASP A 8 10.67 5.78 -4.30
CA ASP A 8 11.68 6.07 -5.32
C ASP A 8 13.12 5.83 -4.85
N GLY A 9 13.35 4.67 -4.24
CA GLY A 9 14.68 4.31 -3.76
C GLY A 9 15.01 4.79 -2.34
N ILE A 10 14.26 5.72 -1.76
CA ILE A 10 14.42 6.23 -0.39
C ILE A 10 13.59 5.39 0.57
N ASP A 11 14.22 4.73 1.54
CA ASP A 11 13.49 4.09 2.64
C ASP A 11 13.01 5.17 3.61
N LEU A 12 11.75 5.10 4.01
CA LEU A 12 11.06 6.01 4.93
C LEU A 12 10.66 5.32 6.24
N GLY A 13 10.96 4.02 6.38
CA GLY A 13 10.48 3.20 7.48
C GLY A 13 8.96 3.10 7.56
N ILE A 14 8.46 2.26 8.46
CA ILE A 14 7.01 2.15 8.72
C ILE A 14 6.69 2.66 10.11
N ASP A 15 5.68 3.53 10.22
CA ASP A 15 5.00 3.77 11.47
C ASP A 15 4.00 2.63 11.72
N ARG A 16 4.44 1.63 12.50
CA ARG A 16 3.62 0.46 12.83
C ARG A 16 2.37 0.83 13.61
N ALA A 17 2.44 1.82 14.49
CA ALA A 17 1.30 2.22 15.31
C ALA A 17 0.21 2.90 14.47
N ALA A 18 0.62 3.59 13.39
CA ALA A 18 -0.26 4.19 12.42
C ALA A 18 -0.50 3.31 11.17
N SER A 19 -0.15 2.03 11.18
CA SER A 19 -0.40 1.14 10.04
C SER A 19 -1.34 -0.01 10.38
N VAL A 20 -2.28 -0.31 9.49
CA VAL A 20 -3.29 -1.36 9.65
C VAL A 20 -3.59 -2.02 8.31
N ALA A 21 -3.81 -3.34 8.35
CA ALA A 21 -4.36 -4.11 7.25
C ALA A 21 -5.47 -5.00 7.78
N THR A 22 -6.59 -4.98 7.07
CA THR A 22 -7.75 -5.82 7.35
C THR A 22 -8.20 -6.49 6.07
N LEU A 23 -8.38 -7.81 6.11
CA LEU A 23 -9.06 -8.54 5.06
C LEU A 23 -10.50 -8.82 5.53
N GLY A 24 -11.47 -8.26 4.83
CA GLY A 24 -12.89 -8.46 5.07
C GLY A 24 -13.33 -9.89 4.75
N THR A 25 -14.47 -10.29 5.29
CA THR A 25 -15.06 -11.63 5.03
C THR A 25 -15.61 -11.78 3.61
N ASP A 26 -15.83 -10.66 2.94
CA ASP A 26 -16.17 -10.51 1.52
C ASP A 26 -14.96 -10.69 0.58
N GLY A 27 -13.74 -10.83 1.13
CA GLY A 27 -12.52 -10.93 0.33
C GLY A 27 -11.98 -9.57 -0.10
N GLU A 28 -12.43 -8.47 0.52
CA GLU A 28 -11.92 -7.14 0.25
C GLU A 28 -10.81 -6.74 1.22
N LEU A 29 -9.75 -6.17 0.66
CA LEU A 29 -8.62 -5.68 1.40
C LEU A 29 -8.77 -4.18 1.71
N TYR A 30 -8.56 -3.87 2.98
CA TYR A 30 -8.45 -2.50 3.49
C TYR A 30 -7.05 -2.31 4.08
N LEU A 31 -6.28 -1.37 3.53
CA LEU A 31 -4.94 -1.02 3.99
C LEU A 31 -4.85 0.46 4.31
N ARG A 32 -4.18 0.77 5.42
CA ARG A 32 -3.59 2.06 5.66
C ARG A 32 -2.17 1.83 6.13
N ILE A 33 -1.19 2.21 5.32
CA ILE A 33 0.23 2.08 5.68
C ILE A 33 0.85 3.46 5.69
N GLN A 34 1.44 3.85 6.81
CA GLN A 34 2.08 5.15 6.97
C GLN A 34 3.59 4.97 7.13
N SER A 35 4.34 5.81 6.43
CA SER A 35 5.79 5.92 6.61
C SER A 35 6.16 6.42 8.01
N GLY A 36 7.37 6.06 8.47
CA GLY A 36 7.87 6.44 9.79
C GLY A 36 8.29 7.91 9.88
N TYR A 37 8.69 8.51 8.76
CA TYR A 37 9.12 9.90 8.71
C TYR A 37 8.82 10.54 7.35
N VAL A 38 8.84 11.88 7.36
CA VAL A 38 8.81 12.70 6.16
C VAL A 38 10.22 12.75 5.56
N PRO A 39 10.41 12.50 4.26
CA PRO A 39 11.73 12.63 3.65
C PRO A 39 12.24 14.08 3.74
N GLU A 40 13.31 14.31 4.51
CA GLU A 40 13.88 15.65 4.75
C GLU A 40 14.38 16.31 3.46
N THR A 41 14.82 15.52 2.49
CA THR A 41 15.40 15.98 1.23
C THR A 41 14.39 16.60 0.26
N VAL A 42 13.08 16.53 0.54
CA VAL A 42 12.06 16.98 -0.42
C VAL A 42 10.86 17.65 0.26
N ALA A 43 11.15 18.80 0.87
CA ALA A 43 10.19 19.63 1.59
C ALA A 43 9.03 20.17 0.73
N GLU A 44 9.15 20.17 -0.60
CA GLU A 44 8.15 20.78 -1.49
C GLU A 44 6.87 19.94 -1.68
N TRP A 45 6.94 18.61 -1.55
CA TRP A 45 5.79 17.75 -1.86
C TRP A 45 5.24 16.91 -0.71
N ALA A 46 6.03 16.67 0.35
CA ALA A 46 5.58 15.97 1.55
C ALA A 46 5.68 16.88 2.78
N THR A 47 4.58 17.56 3.11
CA THR A 47 4.43 18.26 4.40
C THR A 47 3.90 17.33 5.51
N VAL A 48 3.53 16.11 5.15
CA VAL A 48 3.02 15.06 6.03
C VAL A 48 3.67 13.71 5.67
N PRO A 49 3.75 12.75 6.60
CA PRO A 49 4.28 11.42 6.32
C PRO A 49 3.52 10.75 5.16
N PRO A 50 4.22 10.29 4.11
CA PRO A 50 3.62 9.48 3.06
C PRO A 50 2.77 8.34 3.59
N ARG A 51 1.58 8.19 3.01
CA ARG A 51 0.60 7.18 3.40
C ARG A 51 0.01 6.50 2.18
N ILE A 52 -0.12 5.18 2.22
CA ILE A 52 -0.90 4.42 1.25
C ILE A 52 -2.26 4.12 1.86
N LEU A 53 -3.31 4.38 1.09
CA LEU A 53 -4.67 3.97 1.39
C LEU A 53 -5.16 3.01 0.31
N VAL A 54 -5.62 1.84 0.74
CA VAL A 54 -6.36 0.89 -0.10
C VAL A 54 -7.68 0.61 0.58
N SER A 55 -8.79 0.76 -0.12
CA SER A 55 -10.14 0.45 0.35
C SER A 55 -10.82 -0.46 -0.66
N GLY A 56 -11.57 -1.47 -0.21
CA GLY A 56 -12.42 -2.28 -1.08
C GLY A 56 -11.68 -3.05 -2.18
N LEU A 57 -10.40 -3.42 -1.99
CA LEU A 57 -9.63 -4.12 -3.04
C LEU A 57 -9.92 -5.62 -2.99
N PRO A 58 -10.67 -6.20 -3.95
CA PRO A 58 -10.92 -7.63 -3.96
C PRO A 58 -9.63 -8.37 -4.24
N VAL A 59 -9.29 -9.31 -3.37
CA VAL A 59 -8.12 -10.17 -3.54
C VAL A 59 -8.54 -11.56 -3.97
N ARG A 60 -7.72 -12.19 -4.80
CA ARG A 60 -7.92 -13.57 -5.27
C ARG A 60 -6.78 -14.44 -4.77
N PHE A 61 -7.08 -15.69 -4.46
CA PHE A 61 -6.06 -16.65 -4.08
C PHE A 61 -5.24 -17.07 -5.32
N ASP A 62 -3.92 -17.06 -5.22
CA ASP A 62 -2.98 -17.40 -6.31
C ASP A 62 -2.08 -18.60 -5.96
N ASP A 63 -2.65 -19.59 -5.26
CA ASP A 63 -2.01 -20.82 -4.77
C ASP A 63 -0.94 -20.63 -3.67
N GLU A 64 -0.35 -19.44 -3.55
CA GLU A 64 0.65 -19.10 -2.53
C GLU A 64 0.19 -18.02 -1.54
N GLY A 65 -0.72 -17.14 -1.96
CA GLY A 65 -1.28 -16.10 -1.12
C GLY A 65 -2.57 -15.49 -1.70
N PHE A 66 -2.98 -14.36 -1.13
CA PHE A 66 -4.04 -13.53 -1.70
C PHE A 66 -3.41 -12.36 -2.43
N GLY A 67 -3.73 -12.15 -3.69
CA GLY A 67 -3.15 -11.09 -4.52
C GLY A 67 -4.21 -10.26 -5.23
N ALA A 68 -3.82 -9.05 -5.60
CA ALA A 68 -4.59 -8.19 -6.49
C ALA A 68 -3.68 -7.34 -7.37
N THR A 69 -4.13 -7.06 -8.58
CA THR A 69 -3.50 -6.10 -9.49
C THR A 69 -4.29 -4.80 -9.45
N LEU A 70 -3.56 -3.69 -9.33
CA LEU A 70 -4.06 -2.33 -9.43
C LEU A 70 -3.69 -1.82 -10.83
N ASP A 71 -4.65 -1.80 -11.74
CA ASP A 71 -4.50 -1.25 -13.09
C ASP A 71 -5.59 -0.21 -13.36
N GLN A 72 -5.53 0.42 -14.54
CA GLN A 72 -6.48 1.47 -14.90
C GLN A 72 -7.92 0.96 -14.97
N ALA A 73 -8.15 -0.24 -15.52
CA ALA A 73 -9.48 -0.83 -15.60
C ALA A 73 -10.05 -1.04 -14.18
N ARG A 74 -9.20 -1.45 -13.23
CA ARG A 74 -9.59 -1.63 -11.83
C ARG A 74 -9.90 -0.30 -11.13
N HIS A 75 -9.18 0.77 -11.44
CA HIS A 75 -9.50 2.11 -10.93
C HIS A 75 -10.83 2.63 -11.45
N ASP A 76 -11.11 2.42 -12.73
CA ASP A 76 -12.40 2.78 -13.32
C ASP A 76 -13.53 1.99 -12.65
N ASP A 77 -13.34 0.69 -12.36
CA ASP A 77 -14.31 -0.11 -11.61
C ASP A 77 -14.59 0.47 -10.20
N PHE A 78 -13.55 0.98 -9.50
CA PHE A 78 -13.72 1.63 -8.20
C PHE A 78 -14.52 2.93 -8.31
N ALA A 79 -14.27 3.71 -9.37
CA ALA A 79 -14.94 4.99 -9.60
C ALA A 79 -16.41 4.85 -10.07
N LEU A 80 -16.81 3.68 -10.57
CA LEU A 80 -18.15 3.40 -11.08
C LEU A 80 -19.17 3.01 -10.00
N GLY A 81 -18.73 2.76 -8.76
CA GLY A 81 -19.59 2.61 -7.59
C GLY A 81 -19.60 3.89 -6.75
N ASP A 82 -20.77 4.32 -6.28
CA ASP A 82 -20.98 5.55 -5.48
C ASP A 82 -20.27 5.54 -4.08
N GLY A 83 -19.23 4.74 -3.86
CA GLY A 83 -18.49 4.68 -2.61
C GLY A 83 -17.45 3.57 -2.43
N ASP A 84 -17.25 2.69 -3.41
CA ASP A 84 -16.64 1.38 -3.16
C ASP A 84 -15.25 1.25 -3.78
N GLY A 85 -14.25 1.78 -3.07
CA GLY A 85 -12.84 1.43 -3.21
C GLY A 85 -11.93 2.53 -3.74
N GLU A 86 -10.68 2.49 -3.31
CA GLU A 86 -9.65 3.47 -3.73
C GLU A 86 -8.26 2.87 -3.45
N ALA A 87 -7.28 3.11 -4.33
CA ALA A 87 -5.88 2.76 -4.08
C ALA A 87 -4.97 3.96 -4.38
N VAL A 88 -4.59 4.71 -3.35
CA VAL A 88 -3.86 5.96 -3.52
C VAL A 88 -2.64 6.11 -2.60
N LEU A 89 -1.67 6.86 -3.10
CA LEU A 89 -0.64 7.51 -2.31
C LEU A 89 -1.13 8.88 -1.86
N VAL A 90 -1.05 9.15 -0.55
CA VAL A 90 -1.39 10.42 0.07
C VAL A 90 -0.11 11.09 0.60
N LEU A 91 0.09 12.32 0.14
CA LEU A 91 1.17 13.23 0.52
C LEU A 91 0.54 14.59 0.86
N SER A 92 0.90 15.64 0.12
CA SER A 92 0.13 16.89 0.01
C SER A 92 -1.07 16.80 -0.95
N SER A 93 -1.13 15.74 -1.77
CA SER A 93 -2.19 15.43 -2.73
C SER A 93 -2.40 13.92 -2.79
N ARG A 94 -3.45 13.48 -3.51
CA ARG A 94 -3.76 12.06 -3.74
C ARG A 94 -3.29 11.67 -5.14
N PHE A 95 -2.67 10.51 -5.25
CA PHE A 95 -2.19 9.96 -6.52
C PHE A 95 -2.58 8.50 -6.63
N ASP A 96 -3.14 8.13 -7.79
CA ASP A 96 -3.53 6.75 -8.06
C ASP A 96 -2.30 5.83 -8.06
N LEU A 97 -2.50 4.65 -7.49
CA LEU A 97 -1.50 3.60 -7.45
C LEU A 97 -1.77 2.55 -8.51
N TYR A 98 -0.73 2.18 -9.25
CA TYR A 98 -0.76 1.08 -10.22
C TYR A 98 0.30 0.04 -9.87
N GLY A 99 -0.01 -1.24 -9.93
CA GLY A 99 0.95 -2.32 -9.65
C GLY A 99 0.31 -3.53 -8.99
N ARG A 100 1.02 -4.14 -8.04
CA ARG A 100 0.57 -5.37 -7.38
C ARG A 100 0.54 -5.25 -5.88
N VAL A 101 -0.50 -5.83 -5.28
CA VAL A 101 -0.61 -6.10 -3.86
C VAL A 101 -0.59 -7.61 -3.65
N THR A 102 0.21 -8.07 -2.72
CA THR A 102 0.28 -9.48 -2.29
C THR A 102 0.12 -9.53 -0.78
N ILE A 103 -0.74 -10.41 -0.30
CA ILE A 103 -1.02 -10.67 1.10
C ILE A 103 -0.69 -12.14 1.36
N HIS A 104 0.16 -12.36 2.35
CA HIS A 104 0.32 -13.68 2.95
C HIS A 104 -0.61 -13.71 4.16
N ALA A 105 -1.64 -14.56 4.11
CA ALA A 105 -2.73 -14.59 5.08
C ALA A 105 -2.20 -14.64 6.52
N GLY A 106 -2.55 -13.62 7.32
CA GLY A 106 -2.15 -13.51 8.72
C GLY A 106 -0.68 -13.13 8.98
N ASP A 107 0.16 -13.01 7.94
CA ASP A 107 1.60 -12.85 8.11
C ASP A 107 2.08 -11.47 7.68
N SER A 108 1.80 -11.09 6.43
CA SER A 108 2.38 -9.87 5.84
C SER A 108 1.64 -9.38 4.60
N VAL A 109 1.84 -8.10 4.30
CA VAL A 109 1.41 -7.45 3.06
C VAL A 109 2.64 -6.91 2.34
N ARG A 110 2.70 -7.10 1.02
CA ARG A 110 3.66 -6.49 0.12
C ARG A 110 2.94 -5.70 -0.97
N LEU A 111 3.34 -4.46 -1.17
CA LEU A 111 2.90 -3.62 -2.27
C LEU A 111 4.10 -3.27 -3.13
N VAL A 112 3.99 -3.49 -4.43
CA VAL A 112 4.95 -2.99 -5.42
C VAL A 112 4.14 -2.23 -6.45
N VAL A 113 4.11 -0.91 -6.28
CA VAL A 113 3.22 -0.02 -7.02
C VAL A 113 3.99 1.18 -7.54
N THR A 114 3.35 1.93 -8.43
CA THR A 114 3.85 3.16 -9.02
C THR A 114 2.80 4.25 -8.92
N ALA A 115 3.24 5.49 -8.75
CA ALA A 115 2.38 6.67 -8.75
C ALA A 115 2.91 7.69 -9.76
N ALA A 116 2.05 8.16 -10.67
CA ALA A 116 2.37 9.32 -11.49
C ALA A 116 2.15 10.60 -10.65
N THR A 117 3.14 11.49 -10.62
CA THR A 117 3.06 12.75 -9.88
C THR A 117 3.52 13.90 -10.77
N PRO A 118 3.09 15.15 -10.52
CA PRO A 118 3.60 16.31 -11.25
C PRO A 118 5.03 16.68 -10.86
N TRP A 119 5.60 16.05 -9.83
CA TRP A 119 6.91 16.36 -9.27
C TRP A 119 8.05 15.56 -9.91
N SER A 120 7.73 14.56 -10.71
CA SER A 120 8.70 13.74 -11.43
C SER A 120 8.19 13.40 -12.82
N PRO A 121 9.06 13.48 -13.86
CA PRO A 121 8.69 13.03 -15.21
C PRO A 121 8.50 11.51 -15.28
N GLU A 122 9.15 10.76 -14.40
CA GLU A 122 9.01 9.30 -14.28
C GLU A 122 8.09 8.94 -13.10
N PRO A 123 7.21 7.93 -13.24
CA PRO A 123 6.39 7.46 -12.14
C PRO A 123 7.24 7.00 -10.97
N TRP A 124 6.91 7.44 -9.76
CA TRP A 124 7.61 7.00 -8.56
C TRP A 124 7.34 5.55 -8.28
N ARG A 125 8.40 4.77 -8.06
CA ARG A 125 8.29 3.39 -7.60
C ARG A 125 8.11 3.36 -6.08
N ILE A 126 7.12 2.62 -5.62
CA ILE A 126 6.80 2.45 -4.21
C ILE A 126 6.86 0.95 -3.87
N ASP A 127 7.74 0.57 -2.95
CA ASP A 127 7.89 -0.80 -2.44
C ASP A 127 7.63 -0.80 -0.94
N VAL A 128 6.51 -1.37 -0.53
CA VAL A 128 6.09 -1.46 0.85
C VAL A 128 5.99 -2.92 1.26
N SER A 129 6.51 -3.22 2.43
CA SER A 129 6.47 -4.55 3.03
C SER A 129 6.19 -4.37 4.51
N LEU A 130 5.13 -5.00 5.02
CA LEU A 130 4.70 -4.87 6.40
C LEU A 130 4.24 -6.22 6.93
N ALA A 131 4.88 -6.70 8.00
CA ALA A 131 4.44 -7.88 8.74
C ALA A 131 3.41 -7.50 9.82
N PHE A 132 2.27 -8.16 9.84
CA PHE A 132 1.19 -7.91 10.81
C PHE A 132 1.23 -8.82 12.04
N GLY A 133 2.34 -9.53 12.24
CA GLY A 133 2.51 -10.39 13.39
C GLY A 133 1.54 -11.57 13.38
N GLY A 134 1.67 -12.44 12.37
CA GLY A 134 1.20 -13.81 12.50
C GLY A 134 1.77 -14.37 13.80
N ARG A 135 0.96 -15.10 14.58
CA ARG A 135 1.44 -15.83 15.75
C ARG A 135 2.72 -16.54 15.32
N ARG A 136 3.90 -16.07 15.77
CA ARG A 136 5.12 -16.85 15.66
C ARG A 136 4.76 -18.17 16.31
N ARG A 137 4.65 -19.23 15.51
CA ARG A 137 4.53 -20.58 16.02
C ARG A 137 5.77 -20.74 16.88
N ALA A 138 5.61 -20.64 18.19
CA ALA A 138 6.68 -20.94 19.11
C ALA A 138 7.08 -22.38 18.78
N SER A 139 8.29 -22.56 18.26
CA SER A 139 8.90 -23.87 18.17
C SER A 139 8.92 -24.43 19.59
N ILE A 140 8.07 -25.43 19.83
CA ILE A 140 8.13 -26.30 21.01
C ILE A 140 9.26 -27.30 20.77
#